data_AF-A0A1V5MHP2-F1
#
_entry.id   AF-A0A1V5MHP2-F1
#
_cell.length_a   1.000
_cell.length_b   1.000
_cell.length_c   1.000
_cell.angle_alpha   90.00
_cell.angle_beta   90.00
_cell.angle_gamma   90.00
#
_symmetry.space_group_name_H-M   'P 1'
#
loop_
_entity.id
_entity.type
_entity.pdbx_description
1 polymer ?
#
loop_
_entity_poly.entity_id
_entity_poly.type
_entity_poly.pdbx_seq_one_letter_code
_entity_poly.pdbx_strand_id
1 'polypeptide(L)'
;MKAIEKWSPANYDDPANDPVYAAAARLRMPIVFHAGFDWSNNCSASRLAEVARRHPDLPAVAIAHGSEAADFDKLVEALRKTPNLYQQHMHYGSVADLKRFREAGLAAKLVFATDNQTEATGEAAAAAGLIRNLRQAGYTEPEIEFIMVGYAAGWLNEPRLRRSAAAGK
;
A
#
# COMPACT_ATOMS: atom_id res chain seq x y z
N MET A 1 -29.34 4.36 -8.77
CA MET A 1 -27.91 4.17 -9.06
C MET A 1 -27.28 3.68 -7.76
N LYS A 2 -26.78 2.44 -7.70
CA LYS A 2 -26.18 1.89 -6.47
C LYS A 2 -24.76 2.47 -6.37
N ALA A 3 -24.51 3.34 -5.39
CA ALA A 3 -23.15 3.75 -5.09
C ALA A 3 -22.37 2.52 -4.60
N ILE A 4 -21.15 2.33 -5.10
CA ILE A 4 -20.18 1.50 -4.40
C ILE A 4 -19.71 2.38 -3.24
N GLU A 5 -20.28 2.18 -2.05
CA GLU A 5 -19.86 2.91 -0.87
C GLU A 5 -18.40 2.56 -0.54
N LYS A 6 -17.56 3.59 -0.41
CA LYS A 6 -16.16 3.49 0.03
C LYS A 6 -16.03 2.94 1.47
N TRP A 7 -17.16 2.88 2.19
CA TRP A 7 -17.29 2.51 3.59
C TRP A 7 -18.30 1.38 3.71
N SER A 8 -17.86 0.23 4.23
CA SER A 8 -18.76 -0.89 4.54
C SER A 8 -19.05 -0.88 6.04
N PRO A 9 -20.29 -1.17 6.49
CA PRO A 9 -20.53 -1.46 7.90
C PRO A 9 -19.85 -2.77 8.33
N ALA A 10 -19.55 -3.67 7.39
CA ALA A 10 -18.89 -4.95 7.67
C ALA A 10 -17.39 -4.77 7.90
N ASN A 11 -16.84 -5.58 8.80
CA ASN A 11 -15.40 -5.64 9.01
C ASN A 11 -14.71 -6.21 7.77
N TYR A 12 -13.55 -5.68 7.39
CA TYR A 12 -12.79 -6.24 6.27
C TYR A 12 -12.39 -7.71 6.51
N ASP A 13 -12.13 -8.11 7.75
CA ASP A 13 -11.79 -9.50 8.08
C ASP A 13 -13.01 -10.40 8.38
N ASP A 14 -14.23 -9.95 8.08
CA ASP A 14 -15.42 -10.79 8.19
C ASP A 14 -15.27 -12.05 7.30
N PRO A 15 -15.45 -13.27 7.84
CA PRO A 15 -15.39 -14.51 7.06
C PRO A 15 -16.33 -14.53 5.84
N ALA A 16 -17.42 -13.76 5.86
CA ALA A 16 -18.31 -13.63 4.70
C ALA A 16 -17.61 -13.04 3.46
N ASN A 17 -16.50 -12.32 3.64
CA ASN A 17 -15.69 -11.77 2.55
C ASN A 17 -14.65 -12.76 2.00
N ASP A 18 -14.36 -13.88 2.70
CA ASP A 18 -13.33 -14.84 2.30
C ASP A 18 -13.49 -15.38 0.87
N PRO A 19 -14.71 -15.62 0.34
CA PRO A 19 -14.88 -16.01 -1.07
C PRO A 19 -14.34 -14.97 -2.07
N VAL A 20 -14.39 -13.67 -1.74
CA VAL A 20 -13.84 -12.59 -2.59
C VAL A 20 -12.32 -12.65 -2.57
N TYR A 21 -11.72 -12.88 -1.40
CA TYR A 21 -10.26 -12.99 -1.24
C TYR A 21 -9.70 -14.22 -1.95
N ALA A 22 -10.37 -15.37 -1.80
CA ALA A 22 -10.01 -16.58 -2.54
C ALA A 22 -10.11 -16.38 -4.06
N ALA A 23 -11.14 -15.66 -4.54
CA ALA A 23 -11.28 -15.34 -5.96
C ALA A 23 -10.14 -14.43 -6.44
N ALA A 24 -9.78 -13.39 -5.69
CA ALA A 24 -8.67 -12.49 -6.00
C ALA A 24 -7.32 -13.22 -6.01
N ALA A 25 -7.07 -14.12 -5.05
CA ALA A 25 -5.86 -14.93 -5.00
C ALA A 25 -5.74 -15.83 -6.24
N ARG A 26 -6.82 -16.53 -6.61
CA ARG A 26 -6.87 -17.35 -7.83
C ARG A 26 -6.60 -16.55 -9.10
N LEU A 27 -7.08 -15.31 -9.16
CA LEU A 27 -6.85 -14.39 -10.28
C LEU A 27 -5.49 -13.67 -10.19
N ARG A 28 -4.71 -13.90 -9.12
CA ARG A 28 -3.48 -13.18 -8.79
C ARG A 28 -3.69 -11.67 -8.82
N MET A 29 -4.84 -11.21 -8.33
CA MET A 29 -5.22 -9.82 -8.30
C MET A 29 -4.85 -9.22 -6.93
N PRO A 30 -4.02 -8.16 -6.87
CA PRO A 30 -3.81 -7.42 -5.63
C PRO A 30 -5.10 -6.73 -5.20
N ILE A 31 -5.29 -6.54 -3.90
CA ILE A 31 -6.44 -5.82 -3.35
C ILE A 31 -5.95 -4.56 -2.64
N VAL A 32 -6.61 -3.44 -2.90
CA VAL A 32 -6.36 -2.17 -2.25
C VAL A 32 -7.60 -1.81 -1.43
N PHE A 33 -7.42 -1.48 -0.16
CA PHE A 33 -8.51 -1.09 0.74
C PHE A 33 -8.28 0.30 1.28
N HIS A 34 -9.33 1.12 1.31
CA HIS A 34 -9.32 2.35 2.07
C HIS A 34 -9.30 2.01 3.56
N ALA A 35 -8.25 2.39 4.28
CA ALA A 35 -8.19 2.20 5.72
C ALA A 35 -8.73 3.41 6.46
N GLY A 36 -9.54 3.15 7.49
CA GLY A 36 -9.89 4.19 8.46
C GLY A 36 -8.67 4.58 9.30
N PHE A 37 -8.67 5.81 9.81
CA PHE A 37 -7.56 6.39 10.57
C PHE A 37 -7.27 5.63 11.89
N ASP A 38 -8.30 5.15 12.57
CA ASP A 38 -8.22 4.39 13.82
C ASP A 38 -7.87 2.91 13.59
N TRP A 39 -6.90 2.40 14.34
CA TRP A 39 -6.46 1.00 14.33
C TRP A 39 -7.55 -0.03 14.64
N SER A 40 -8.63 0.35 15.31
CA SER A 40 -9.64 -0.57 15.86
C SER A 40 -10.98 -0.59 15.12
N ASN A 41 -11.21 0.33 14.18
CA ASN A 41 -12.47 0.39 13.45
C ASN A 41 -12.63 -0.77 12.44
N ASN A 42 -13.85 -0.88 11.88
CA ASN A 42 -14.23 -1.94 10.93
C ASN A 42 -13.45 -1.92 9.61
N CYS A 43 -12.87 -0.77 9.25
CA CYS A 43 -12.06 -0.57 8.05
C CYS A 43 -10.57 -0.35 8.39
N SER A 44 -10.07 -0.82 9.53
CA SER A 44 -8.75 -0.43 10.04
C SER A 44 -7.58 -1.20 9.42
N ALA A 45 -6.38 -0.63 9.53
CA ALA A 45 -5.14 -1.30 9.12
C ALA A 45 -4.93 -2.65 9.85
N SER A 46 -5.40 -2.79 11.08
CA SER A 46 -5.31 -4.04 11.85
C SER A 46 -6.12 -5.19 11.21
N ARG A 47 -7.33 -4.87 10.76
CA ARG A 47 -8.23 -5.80 10.05
C ARG A 47 -7.64 -6.21 8.71
N LEU A 48 -7.04 -5.28 7.99
CA LEU A 48 -6.33 -5.56 6.74
C LEU A 48 -5.11 -6.46 6.95
N ALA A 49 -4.38 -6.27 8.05
CA ALA A 49 -3.29 -7.17 8.43
C ALA A 49 -3.80 -8.59 8.75
N GLU A 50 -4.98 -8.74 9.35
CA GLU A 50 -5.63 -10.04 9.54
C GLU A 50 -6.02 -10.68 8.20
N VAL A 51 -6.65 -9.93 7.28
CA VAL A 51 -6.96 -10.43 5.93
C VAL A 51 -5.69 -10.95 5.24
N ALA A 52 -4.62 -10.16 5.22
CA ALA A 52 -3.36 -10.54 4.60
C ALA A 52 -2.72 -11.79 5.23
N ARG A 53 -2.83 -11.96 6.57
CA ARG A 53 -2.37 -13.16 7.29
C ARG A 53 -3.21 -14.40 7.01
N ARG A 54 -4.53 -14.27 6.92
CA ARG A 54 -5.45 -15.40 6.61
C ARG A 54 -5.38 -15.85 5.16
N HIS A 55 -5.04 -14.94 4.25
CA HIS A 55 -4.95 -15.17 2.81
C HIS A 55 -3.52 -14.90 2.29
N PRO A 56 -2.52 -15.70 2.69
CA PRO A 56 -1.12 -15.48 2.32
C PRO A 56 -0.84 -15.72 0.82
N ASP A 57 -1.78 -16.32 0.11
CA ASP A 57 -1.78 -16.56 -1.33
C ASP A 57 -2.20 -15.34 -2.16
N LEU A 58 -2.79 -14.31 -1.52
CA LEU A 58 -2.98 -13.02 -2.17
C LEU A 58 -1.63 -12.40 -2.53
N PRO A 59 -1.47 -11.88 -3.76
CA PRO A 59 -0.21 -11.27 -4.19
C PRO A 59 0.12 -10.00 -3.39
N ALA A 60 -0.92 -9.24 -3.00
CA ALA A 60 -0.80 -8.08 -2.13
C ALA A 60 -2.14 -7.66 -1.53
N VAL A 61 -2.07 -7.15 -0.31
CA VAL A 61 -3.10 -6.35 0.37
C VAL A 61 -2.48 -5.00 0.66
N ALA A 62 -2.95 -3.96 -0.02
CA ALA A 62 -2.44 -2.60 0.14
C ALA A 62 -3.42 -1.76 0.97
N ILE A 63 -2.88 -1.14 2.01
CA ILE A 63 -3.58 -0.16 2.83
C ILE A 63 -3.51 1.18 2.08
N ALA A 64 -4.63 1.62 1.53
CA ALA A 64 -4.81 2.98 1.05
C ALA A 64 -5.11 3.86 2.25
N HIS A 65 -4.38 4.97 2.36
CA HIS A 65 -4.38 5.85 3.53
C HIS A 65 -3.78 5.18 4.77
N GLY A 66 -3.12 5.98 5.60
CA GLY A 66 -2.45 5.52 6.81
C GLY A 66 -3.34 5.48 8.04
N SER A 67 -2.83 4.84 9.09
CA SER A 67 -3.34 5.03 10.45
C SER A 67 -2.89 6.37 11.03
N GLU A 68 -3.49 6.80 12.14
CA GLU A 68 -2.99 7.96 12.88
C GLU A 68 -1.52 7.81 13.29
N ALA A 69 -0.83 8.93 13.51
CA ALA A 69 0.58 8.94 13.88
C ALA A 69 0.87 8.13 15.15
N ALA A 70 -0.09 8.07 16.09
CA ALA A 70 -0.01 7.30 17.32
C ALA A 70 0.01 5.77 17.10
N ASP A 71 -0.50 5.30 15.96
CA ASP A 71 -0.57 3.87 15.62
C ASP A 71 0.55 3.42 14.67
N PHE A 72 1.48 4.31 14.31
CA PHE A 72 2.55 4.00 13.38
C PHE A 72 3.40 2.79 13.79
N ASP A 73 3.72 2.65 15.08
CA ASP A 73 4.54 1.52 15.54
C ASP A 73 3.80 0.18 15.37
N LYS A 74 2.48 0.18 15.53
CA LYS A 74 1.63 -0.99 15.25
C LYS A 74 1.61 -1.29 13.75
N LEU A 75 1.53 -0.26 12.91
CA LEU A 75 1.62 -0.41 11.45
C LEU A 75 2.97 -1.02 11.03
N VAL A 76 4.07 -0.52 11.59
CA VAL A 76 5.43 -1.06 11.36
C VAL A 76 5.49 -2.53 11.73
N GLU A 77 4.98 -2.91 12.90
CA GLU A 77 4.94 -4.30 13.34
C GLU A 77 4.13 -5.20 12.39
N ALA A 78 2.94 -4.74 11.98
CA ALA A 78 2.08 -5.47 11.06
C ALA A 78 2.74 -5.68 9.69
N LEU A 79 3.37 -4.64 9.14
CA LEU A 79 4.07 -4.69 7.85
C LEU A 79 5.29 -5.63 7.90
N ARG A 80 6.04 -5.65 9.01
CA ARG A 80 7.17 -6.57 9.20
C ARG A 80 6.73 -8.03 9.25
N LYS A 81 5.64 -8.32 9.96
CA LYS A 81 5.17 -9.70 10.18
C LYS A 81 4.36 -10.28 9.03
N THR A 82 3.90 -9.45 8.10
CA THR A 82 2.94 -9.86 7.06
C THR A 82 3.53 -9.63 5.66
N PRO A 83 4.05 -10.68 4.99
CA PRO A 83 4.81 -10.52 3.74
C PRO A 83 4.05 -9.85 2.60
N ASN A 84 2.75 -10.15 2.45
CA ASN A 84 1.89 -9.61 1.39
C ASN A 84 1.12 -8.34 1.80
N LEU A 85 1.39 -7.75 2.96
CA LEU A 85 0.81 -6.46 3.38
C LEU A 85 1.69 -5.29 2.96
N TYR A 86 1.08 -4.24 2.42
CA TYR A 86 1.75 -3.04 1.92
C TYR A 86 1.02 -1.76 2.32
N GLN A 87 1.75 -0.63 2.33
CA GLN A 87 1.20 0.69 2.62
C GLN A 87 1.32 1.59 1.39
N GLN A 88 0.21 2.14 0.92
CA GLN A 88 0.28 3.25 -0.03
C GLN A 88 0.76 4.50 0.68
N HIS A 89 1.64 5.27 0.04
CA HIS A 89 2.29 6.41 0.69
C HIS A 89 1.32 7.56 1.08
N MET A 90 0.09 7.54 0.60
CA MET A 90 -0.89 8.59 0.86
C MET A 90 -1.17 8.66 2.37
N HIS A 91 -0.98 9.85 2.98
CA HIS A 91 -0.86 10.15 4.43
C HIS A 91 0.51 9.90 5.10
N TYR A 92 1.44 9.22 4.44
CA TYR A 92 2.84 9.05 4.90
C TYR A 92 3.86 9.58 3.89
N GLY A 93 3.47 10.57 3.08
CA GLY A 93 4.31 11.15 2.04
C GLY A 93 5.27 12.22 2.52
N SER A 94 5.23 12.61 3.81
CA SER A 94 6.14 13.63 4.35
C SER A 94 7.57 13.08 4.50
N VAL A 95 8.57 13.97 4.49
CA VAL A 95 9.97 13.57 4.70
C VAL A 95 10.17 12.85 6.03
N ALA A 96 9.46 13.27 7.09
CA ALA A 96 9.55 12.67 8.41
C ALA A 96 9.00 11.24 8.41
N ASP A 97 7.83 11.01 7.82
CA ASP A 97 7.22 9.67 7.77
C ASP A 97 8.07 8.71 6.94
N LEU A 98 8.56 9.17 5.79
CA LEU A 98 9.41 8.37 4.91
C LEU A 98 10.72 7.98 5.60
N LYS A 99 11.32 8.87 6.40
CA LYS A 99 12.50 8.53 7.22
C LYS A 99 12.17 7.42 8.23
N ARG A 100 11.03 7.49 8.91
CA ARG A 100 10.60 6.44 9.86
C ARG A 100 10.44 5.09 9.18
N PHE A 101 9.82 5.03 7.99
CA PHE A 101 9.72 3.79 7.21
C PHE A 101 11.08 3.25 6.79
N ARG A 102 12.01 4.12 6.39
CA ARG A 102 13.36 3.73 5.98
C ARG A 102 14.16 3.17 7.15
N GLU A 103 14.17 3.87 8.29
CA GLU A 103 14.83 3.45 9.52
C GLU A 103 14.25 2.13 10.06
N ALA A 104 12.96 1.89 9.83
CA ALA A 104 12.31 0.63 10.16
C ALA A 104 12.64 -0.54 9.20
N GLY A 105 13.38 -0.31 8.11
CA GLY A 105 13.68 -1.32 7.09
C GLY A 105 12.47 -1.66 6.20
N LEU A 106 11.53 -0.73 6.06
CA LEU A 106 10.23 -0.93 5.39
C LEU A 106 10.09 -0.14 4.09
N ALA A 107 11.18 0.32 3.49
CA ALA A 107 11.17 0.98 2.18
C ALA A 107 10.44 0.12 1.14
N ALA A 108 10.72 -1.18 1.12
CA ALA A 108 10.06 -2.14 0.25
C ALA A 108 8.60 -2.43 0.64
N LYS A 109 7.99 -1.78 1.63
CA LYS A 109 6.55 -1.93 1.93
C LYS A 109 5.73 -0.75 1.46
N LEU A 110 6.37 0.30 0.94
CA LEU A 110 5.72 1.49 0.43
C LEU A 110 5.38 1.37 -1.06
N VAL A 111 4.20 1.88 -1.44
CA VAL A 111 3.72 1.89 -2.82
C VAL A 111 3.20 3.27 -3.20
N PHE A 112 3.55 3.73 -4.39
CA PHE A 112 3.02 4.97 -4.95
C PHE A 112 1.55 4.81 -5.39
N ALA A 113 0.70 5.79 -5.04
CA ALA A 113 -0.70 5.92 -5.46
C ALA A 113 -1.14 7.37 -5.25
N THR A 114 -2.08 7.90 -6.03
CA THR A 114 -2.43 9.33 -5.98
C THR A 114 -3.77 9.63 -5.29
N ASP A 115 -4.71 8.68 -5.26
CA ASP A 115 -6.14 8.89 -4.93
C ASP A 115 -6.73 10.12 -5.67
N ASN A 116 -6.11 10.49 -6.79
CA ASN A 116 -6.52 11.62 -7.59
C ASN A 116 -7.58 11.15 -8.58
N GLN A 117 -8.74 11.80 -8.58
CA GLN A 117 -9.91 11.37 -9.34
C GLN A 117 -10.20 12.26 -10.55
N THR A 118 -9.53 13.40 -10.69
CA THR A 118 -10.06 14.50 -11.52
C THR A 118 -9.08 15.17 -12.48
N GLU A 119 -7.76 15.16 -12.25
CA GLU A 119 -6.83 15.92 -13.11
C GLU A 119 -5.46 15.26 -13.31
N ALA A 120 -5.05 15.06 -14.57
CA ALA A 120 -3.72 14.50 -14.92
C ALA A 120 -2.54 15.33 -14.36
N THR A 121 -2.72 16.64 -14.18
CA THR A 121 -1.74 17.55 -13.55
C THR A 121 -1.50 17.19 -12.08
N GLY A 122 -2.54 16.74 -11.36
CA GLY A 122 -2.42 16.33 -9.97
C GLY A 122 -1.61 15.05 -9.78
N GLU A 123 -1.63 14.13 -10.74
CA GLU A 123 -0.85 12.88 -10.68
C GLU A 123 0.65 13.14 -10.81
N ALA A 124 1.04 13.95 -11.81
CA ALA A 124 2.43 14.33 -12.03
C ALA A 124 2.99 15.14 -10.85
N ALA A 125 2.18 16.04 -10.29
CA ALA A 125 2.56 16.82 -9.11
C ALA A 125 2.75 15.93 -7.86
N ALA A 126 1.86 14.95 -7.64
CA ALA A 126 1.98 14.00 -6.54
C ALA A 126 3.24 13.13 -6.69
N ALA A 127 3.51 12.61 -7.88
CA ALA A 127 4.72 11.84 -8.17
C ALA A 127 5.99 12.65 -7.92
N ALA A 128 6.08 13.86 -8.48
CA ALA A 128 7.22 14.75 -8.28
C ALA A 128 7.41 15.13 -6.80
N GLY A 129 6.30 15.35 -6.08
CA GLY A 129 6.30 15.62 -4.65
C GLY A 129 6.86 14.47 -3.84
N LEU A 130 6.39 13.25 -4.09
CA LEU A 130 6.90 12.07 -3.39
C LEU A 130 8.38 11.82 -3.69
N ILE A 131 8.80 11.88 -4.96
CA ILE A 131 10.21 11.67 -5.35
C ILE A 131 11.14 12.64 -4.60
N ARG A 132 10.76 13.93 -4.55
CA ARG A 132 11.51 14.93 -3.79
C ARG A 132 11.62 14.57 -2.31
N ASN A 133 10.52 14.15 -1.70
CA ASN A 133 10.49 13.81 -0.28
C ASN A 133 11.28 12.54 0.03
N LEU A 134 11.23 11.52 -0.85
CA LEU A 134 12.05 10.30 -0.74
C LEU A 134 13.55 10.61 -0.79
N ARG A 135 13.98 11.46 -1.73
CA ARG A 135 15.38 11.91 -1.81
C ARG A 135 15.81 12.62 -0.53
N GLN A 136 14.99 13.53 -0.01
CA GLN A 136 15.27 14.23 1.25
C GLN A 136 15.24 13.30 2.48
N ALA A 137 14.49 12.20 2.41
CA ALA A 137 14.47 11.16 3.43
C ALA A 137 15.65 10.16 3.30
N GLY A 138 16.51 10.31 2.29
CA GLY A 138 17.72 9.50 2.11
C GLY A 138 17.50 8.17 1.40
N TYR A 139 16.41 8.02 0.65
CA TYR A 139 16.20 6.87 -0.23
C TYR A 139 17.14 6.96 -1.44
N THR A 140 17.65 5.81 -1.86
CA THR A 140 18.46 5.66 -3.07
C THR A 140 17.57 5.63 -4.32
N GLU A 141 18.13 5.92 -5.49
CA GLU A 141 17.37 5.88 -6.75
C GLU A 141 16.73 4.49 -7.02
N PRO A 142 17.39 3.34 -6.76
CA PRO A 142 16.75 2.04 -6.89
C PRO A 142 15.56 1.84 -5.94
N GLU A 143 15.64 2.32 -4.70
CA GLU A 143 14.51 2.25 -3.76
C GLU A 143 13.35 3.15 -4.22
N ILE A 144 13.66 4.35 -4.74
CA ILE A 144 12.66 5.26 -5.28
C ILE A 144 11.96 4.62 -6.48
N GLU A 145 12.71 4.07 -7.44
CA GLU A 145 12.13 3.37 -8.59
C GLU A 145 11.23 2.21 -8.14
N PHE A 146 11.69 1.43 -7.16
CA PHE A 146 10.91 0.32 -6.64
C PHE A 146 9.58 0.76 -6.00
N ILE A 147 9.58 1.82 -5.19
CA ILE A 147 8.38 2.40 -4.58
C ILE A 147 7.42 2.97 -5.63
N MET A 148 7.97 3.62 -6.66
CA MET A 148 7.20 4.30 -7.70
C MET A 148 6.56 3.31 -8.69
N VAL A 149 7.28 2.27 -9.12
CA VAL A 149 6.84 1.39 -10.21
C VAL A 149 7.07 -0.10 -9.96
N GLY A 150 7.97 -0.48 -9.05
CA GLY A 150 8.37 -1.87 -8.83
C GLY A 150 7.21 -2.79 -8.44
N TYR A 151 6.30 -2.32 -7.59
CA TYR A 151 5.13 -3.10 -7.17
C TYR A 151 4.05 -3.20 -8.24
N ALA A 152 3.76 -2.13 -8.98
CA ALA A 152 2.83 -2.20 -10.10
C ALA A 152 3.32 -3.22 -11.15
N ALA A 153 4.63 -3.27 -11.42
CA ALA A 153 5.24 -4.24 -12.32
C ALA A 153 5.15 -5.69 -11.80
N GLY A 154 5.32 -5.88 -10.50
CA GLY A 154 5.25 -7.18 -9.83
C GLY A 154 3.82 -7.71 -9.76
N TRP A 155 2.89 -6.88 -9.30
CA TRP A 155 1.49 -7.23 -9.05
C TRP A 155 0.67 -7.39 -10.33
N LEU A 156 0.90 -6.55 -11.34
CA LEU A 156 0.15 -6.61 -12.60
C LEU A 156 0.70 -7.68 -13.56
N ASN A 157 1.78 -8.38 -13.18
CA ASN A 157 2.49 -9.33 -14.05
C ASN A 157 2.86 -8.74 -15.42
N GLU A 158 3.03 -7.41 -15.50
CA GLU A 158 3.19 -6.67 -16.76
C GLU A 158 4.65 -6.74 -17.23
N PRO A 159 4.97 -7.49 -18.31
CA PRO A 159 6.36 -7.74 -18.70
C PRO A 159 7.13 -6.49 -19.09
N ARG A 160 6.43 -5.42 -19.53
CA ARG A 160 7.04 -4.15 -19.93
C ARG A 160 7.61 -3.37 -18.75
N LEU A 161 7.01 -3.48 -17.57
CA LEU A 161 7.45 -2.76 -16.37
C LEU A 161 8.57 -3.50 -15.60
N ARG A 162 8.76 -4.80 -15.85
CA ARG A 162 9.80 -5.63 -15.19
C ARG A 162 11.23 -5.35 -15.67
N ARG A 163 11.40 -4.79 -16.88
CA ARG A 163 12.73 -4.50 -17.45
C ARG A 163 13.43 -3.33 -16.75
N SER A 164 12.68 -2.37 -16.23
CA SER A 164 13.23 -1.22 -15.50
C SER A 164 13.72 -1.65 -14.11
N ALA A 165 12.90 -2.41 -13.36
CA ALA A 165 13.24 -2.87 -12.01
C ALA A 165 14.41 -3.88 -11.94
N ALA A 166 14.75 -4.56 -13.03
CA ALA A 166 15.88 -5.50 -13.09
C ALA A 166 17.23 -4.82 -13.39
N ALA A 167 17.23 -3.57 -13.86
CA ALA A 167 18.44 -2.81 -14.20
C ALA A 167 19.08 -2.10 -12.99
N GLY A 168 18.42 -2.11 -11.83
CA GLY A 168 18.87 -1.46 -10.58
C GLY A 168 19.37 -2.42 -9.49
N LYS A 169 19.77 -3.66 -9.83
CA LYS A 169 20.40 -4.61 -8.90
C LYS A 169 21.92 -4.55 -8.98
#